data_AF-G0R345-F1
#
_entry.id   AF-G0R345-F1
#
_cell.length_a   1.000
_cell.length_b   1.000
_cell.length_c   1.000
_cell.angle_alpha   90.00
_cell.angle_beta   90.00
_cell.angle_gamma   90.00
#
_symmetry.space_group_name_H-M   'P 1'
#
loop_
_entity.id
_entity.type
_entity.pdbx_description
1 polymer ?
#
loop_
_entity_poly.entity_id
_entity_poly.type
_entity_poly.pdbx_seq_one_letter_code
_entity_poly.pdbx_strand_id
1 'polypeptide(L)'
;MMLQKAIIIKQKEDMLKLEEEKKALYENHVKNTKVLSIQYKQIKQEKENKNKEYSKAQKEIEKQKKLQIIQQNKPKVEQRQQIEYVKIEQKQHQKALFVEYEVKNKERIQNAIENYGFRPKVEKDAQRLVQITESLQIKYNTKLDKADKVELSKVNGFNVNQLMKDMRYRLSTALSEAGLQNTDYGKDVLRYMFIN
;
A
#
# COMPACT_ATOMS: atom_id res chain seq x y z
N MET A 1 -1.39 -109.51 -26.65
CA MET A 1 -0.49 -108.72 -25.77
C MET A 1 0.32 -107.63 -26.49
N MET A 2 0.70 -107.74 -27.77
CA MET A 2 1.52 -106.70 -28.44
C MET A 2 0.76 -105.42 -28.83
N LEU A 3 -0.51 -105.53 -29.26
CA LEU A 3 -1.34 -104.37 -29.65
C LEU A 3 -1.65 -103.41 -28.50
N GLN A 4 -1.94 -103.92 -27.29
CA GLN A 4 -2.16 -103.09 -26.11
C GLN A 4 -0.90 -102.34 -25.67
N LYS A 5 0.29 -102.94 -25.81
CA LYS A 5 1.57 -102.29 -25.51
C LYS A 5 1.84 -101.11 -26.46
N ALA A 6 1.56 -101.26 -27.76
CA ALA A 6 1.73 -100.19 -28.74
C ALA A 6 0.80 -98.99 -28.49
N ILE A 7 -0.45 -99.23 -28.09
CA ILE A 7 -1.41 -98.16 -27.73
C ILE A 7 -0.93 -97.40 -26.49
N ILE A 8 -0.45 -98.11 -25.47
CA ILE A 8 0.09 -97.50 -24.24
C ILE A 8 1.35 -96.67 -24.54
N ILE A 9 2.23 -97.14 -25.44
CA ILE A 9 3.42 -96.39 -25.86
C ILE A 9 3.02 -95.10 -26.57
N LYS A 10 2.08 -95.17 -27.52
CA LYS A 10 1.58 -93.99 -28.25
C LYS A 10 0.91 -92.97 -27.31
N GLN A 11 0.10 -93.43 -26.36
CA GLN A 11 -0.49 -92.57 -25.33
C GLN A 11 0.57 -91.90 -24.44
N LYS A 12 1.66 -92.60 -24.11
CA LYS A 12 2.78 -92.01 -23.36
C LYS A 12 3.54 -90.97 -24.18
N GLU A 13 3.77 -91.23 -25.47
CA GLU A 13 4.41 -90.27 -26.38
C GLU A 13 3.56 -89.01 -26.57
N ASP A 14 2.25 -89.15 -26.76
CA ASP A 14 1.32 -88.02 -26.89
C ASP A 14 1.23 -87.21 -25.58
N MET A 15 1.27 -87.88 -24.42
CA MET A 15 1.34 -87.23 -23.12
C MET A 15 2.66 -86.47 -22.90
N LEU A 16 3.79 -87.04 -23.33
CA LEU A 16 5.10 -86.37 -23.26
C LEU A 16 5.13 -85.12 -24.16
N LYS A 17 4.59 -85.21 -25.39
CA LYS A 17 4.48 -84.04 -26.28
C LYS A 17 3.60 -82.95 -25.68
N LEU A 18 2.46 -83.31 -25.07
CA LEU A 18 1.58 -82.36 -24.40
C LEU A 18 2.28 -81.68 -23.20
N GLU A 19 3.12 -82.40 -22.46
CA GLU A 19 3.93 -81.83 -21.38
C GLU A 19 5.01 -80.88 -21.91
N GLU A 20 5.67 -81.21 -23.01
CA GLU A 20 6.66 -80.35 -23.68
C GLU A 20 6.01 -79.06 -24.21
N GLU A 21 4.85 -79.15 -24.83
CA GLU A 21 4.07 -77.99 -25.29
C GLU A 21 3.66 -77.08 -24.12
N LYS A 22 3.21 -77.66 -23.00
CA LYS A 22 2.88 -76.90 -21.78
C LYS A 22 4.10 -76.20 -21.19
N LYS A 23 5.26 -76.85 -21.17
CA LYS A 23 6.52 -76.24 -20.72
C LYS A 23 6.94 -75.09 -21.63
N ALA A 24 6.87 -75.27 -22.94
CA ALA A 24 7.18 -74.22 -23.92
C ALA A 24 6.24 -73.01 -23.80
N LEU A 25 4.93 -73.25 -23.64
CA LEU A 25 3.94 -72.19 -23.39
C LEU A 25 4.23 -71.42 -22.11
N TYR A 26 4.59 -72.13 -21.03
CA TYR A 26 4.96 -71.51 -19.76
C TYR A 26 6.22 -70.66 -19.88
N GLU A 27 7.27 -71.17 -20.52
CA GLU A 27 8.51 -70.42 -20.76
C GLU A 27 8.27 -69.16 -21.59
N ASN A 28 7.44 -69.24 -22.63
CA ASN A 28 7.07 -68.09 -23.45
C ASN A 28 6.27 -67.05 -22.64
N HIS A 29 5.35 -67.49 -21.78
CA HIS A 29 4.62 -66.60 -20.88
C HIS A 29 5.57 -65.90 -19.89
N VAL A 30 6.52 -66.61 -19.30
CA VAL A 30 7.54 -66.04 -18.40
C VAL A 30 8.42 -65.02 -19.13
N LYS A 31 8.85 -65.32 -20.36
CA LYS A 31 9.62 -64.37 -21.19
C LYS A 31 8.80 -63.12 -21.51
N ASN A 32 7.55 -63.27 -21.93
CA ASN A 32 6.66 -62.16 -22.28
C ASN A 32 6.35 -61.26 -21.08
N THR A 33 6.03 -61.85 -19.93
CA THR A 33 5.79 -61.09 -18.69
C THR A 33 7.03 -60.33 -18.24
N LYS A 34 8.23 -60.93 -18.38
CA LYS A 34 9.50 -60.25 -18.10
C LYS A 34 9.70 -59.04 -19.03
N VAL A 35 9.50 -59.21 -20.33
CA VAL A 35 9.60 -58.11 -21.32
C VAL A 35 8.62 -56.98 -21.00
N LEU A 36 7.36 -57.31 -20.74
CA LEU A 36 6.33 -56.32 -20.38
C LEU A 36 6.69 -55.56 -19.09
N SER A 37 7.23 -56.25 -18.08
CA SER A 37 7.66 -55.61 -16.83
C SER A 37 8.81 -54.61 -17.03
N ILE A 38 9.74 -54.92 -17.95
CA ILE A 38 10.87 -54.05 -18.29
C ILE A 38 10.36 -52.82 -19.04
N GLN A 39 9.51 -53.02 -20.05
CA GLN A 39 8.89 -51.93 -20.81
C GLN A 39 8.09 -50.98 -19.90
N TYR A 40 7.30 -51.53 -18.98
CA TYR A 40 6.56 -50.72 -18.02
C TYR A 40 7.48 -49.88 -17.14
N LYS A 41 8.60 -50.46 -16.64
CA LYS A 41 9.59 -49.73 -15.86
C LYS A 41 10.22 -48.59 -16.66
N GLN A 42 10.57 -48.83 -17.92
CA GLN A 42 11.14 -47.81 -18.81
C GLN A 42 10.15 -46.66 -19.04
N ILE A 43 8.90 -46.98 -19.41
CA ILE A 43 7.84 -45.97 -19.62
C ILE A 43 7.60 -45.15 -18.35
N LYS A 44 7.60 -45.80 -17.18
CA LYS A 44 7.43 -45.10 -15.90
C LYS A 44 8.58 -44.13 -15.63
N GLN A 45 9.83 -44.56 -15.83
CA GLN A 45 11.00 -43.71 -15.65
C GLN A 45 11.00 -42.52 -16.63
N GLU A 46 10.66 -42.75 -17.90
CA GLU A 46 10.55 -41.67 -18.89
C GLU A 46 9.49 -40.64 -18.51
N LYS A 47 8.31 -41.09 -18.03
CA LYS A 47 7.27 -40.18 -17.54
C LYS A 47 7.74 -39.36 -16.34
N GLU A 48 8.42 -39.99 -15.38
CA GLU A 48 8.97 -39.28 -14.22
C GLU A 48 10.03 -38.25 -14.63
N ASN A 49 10.91 -38.58 -15.58
CA ASN A 49 11.92 -37.66 -16.08
C ASN A 49 11.29 -36.48 -16.83
N LYS A 50 10.33 -36.73 -17.73
CA LYS A 50 9.58 -35.68 -18.43
C LYS A 50 8.86 -34.74 -17.46
N ASN A 51 8.24 -35.30 -16.41
CA ASN A 51 7.57 -34.49 -15.39
C ASN A 51 8.57 -33.63 -14.59
N LYS A 52 9.75 -34.17 -14.25
CA LYS A 52 10.82 -33.42 -13.57
C LYS A 52 11.36 -32.29 -14.44
N GLU A 53 11.61 -32.55 -15.71
CA GLU A 53 12.06 -31.54 -16.67
C GLU A 53 11.03 -30.44 -16.86
N TYR A 54 9.76 -30.81 -17.02
CA TYR A 54 8.67 -29.85 -17.11
C TYR A 54 8.56 -28.96 -15.87
N SER A 55 8.65 -29.55 -14.67
CA SER A 55 8.63 -28.78 -13.41
C SER A 55 9.83 -27.84 -13.29
N LYS A 56 11.03 -28.26 -13.72
CA LYS A 56 12.21 -27.39 -13.75
C LYS A 56 12.03 -26.22 -14.70
N ALA A 57 11.56 -26.49 -15.92
CA ALA A 57 11.30 -25.45 -16.93
C ALA A 57 10.27 -24.42 -16.43
N GLN A 58 9.18 -24.87 -15.79
CA GLN A 58 8.21 -23.96 -15.19
C GLN A 58 8.83 -23.05 -14.12
N LYS A 59 9.66 -23.60 -13.22
CA LYS A 59 10.36 -22.82 -12.19
C LYS A 59 11.31 -21.79 -12.79
N GLU A 60 12.01 -22.13 -13.87
CA GLU A 60 12.90 -21.21 -14.58
C GLU A 60 12.11 -20.06 -15.22
N ILE A 61 10.98 -20.36 -15.87
CA ILE A 61 10.08 -19.35 -16.44
C ILE A 61 9.56 -18.41 -15.34
N GLU A 62 9.13 -18.95 -14.19
CA GLU A 62 8.69 -18.13 -13.06
C GLU A 62 9.81 -17.24 -12.51
N LYS A 63 11.04 -17.77 -12.41
CA LYS A 63 12.21 -17.02 -11.98
C LYS A 63 12.51 -15.87 -12.94
N GLN A 64 12.45 -16.11 -14.25
CA GLN A 64 12.65 -15.07 -15.27
C GLN A 64 11.57 -13.99 -15.19
N LYS A 65 10.29 -14.37 -15.03
CA LYS A 65 9.19 -13.41 -14.84
C LYS A 65 9.41 -12.53 -13.61
N LYS A 66 9.82 -13.12 -12.48
CA LYS A 66 10.14 -12.37 -11.25
C LYS A 66 11.28 -11.38 -11.48
N LEU A 67 12.35 -11.79 -12.18
CA LEU A 67 13.47 -10.91 -12.51
C LEU A 67 13.05 -9.75 -13.42
N GLN A 68 12.20 -10.00 -14.41
CA GLN A 68 11.65 -8.95 -15.27
C GLN A 68 10.82 -7.93 -14.47
N ILE A 69 9.96 -8.40 -13.57
CA ILE A 69 9.17 -7.52 -12.69
C ILE A 69 10.10 -6.66 -11.82
N ILE A 70 11.16 -7.23 -11.27
CA ILE A 70 12.16 -6.49 -10.47
C ILE A 70 12.83 -5.41 -11.33
N GLN A 71 13.24 -5.73 -12.56
CA GLN A 71 13.87 -4.78 -13.47
C GLN A 71 12.92 -3.63 -13.85
N GLN A 72 11.65 -3.92 -14.10
CA GLN A 72 10.63 -2.92 -14.40
C GLN A 72 10.32 -2.01 -13.19
N ASN A 73 10.35 -2.57 -11.98
CA ASN A 73 10.06 -1.82 -10.76
C ASN A 73 11.25 -1.03 -10.22
N LYS A 74 12.49 -1.44 -10.53
CA LYS A 74 13.73 -0.76 -10.13
C LYS A 74 13.70 0.76 -10.35
N PRO A 75 13.40 1.31 -11.54
CA PRO A 75 13.40 2.76 -11.76
C PRO A 75 12.34 3.47 -10.91
N LYS A 76 11.18 2.85 -10.68
CA LYS A 76 10.12 3.44 -9.81
C LYS A 76 10.55 3.51 -8.36
N VAL A 77 11.32 2.53 -7.88
CA VAL A 77 11.86 2.52 -6.52
C VAL A 77 12.94 3.59 -6.38
N GLU A 78 13.85 3.70 -7.36
CA GLU A 78 14.90 4.72 -7.39
C GLU A 78 14.32 6.14 -7.41
N GLN A 79 13.29 6.40 -8.23
CA GLN A 79 12.58 7.68 -8.24
C GLN A 79 11.97 8.03 -6.88
N ARG A 80 11.35 7.07 -6.19
CA ARG A 80 10.81 7.30 -4.83
C ARG A 80 11.92 7.65 -3.84
N GLN A 81 13.06 6.97 -3.91
CA GLN A 81 14.21 7.25 -3.05
C GLN A 81 14.74 8.66 -3.28
N GLN A 82 14.86 9.09 -4.54
CA GLN A 82 15.28 10.46 -4.89
C GLN A 82 14.31 11.51 -4.34
N ILE A 83 13.00 11.29 -4.49
CA ILE A 83 11.97 12.21 -3.95
C ILE A 83 12.06 12.30 -2.43
N GLU A 84 12.19 11.17 -1.74
CA GLU A 84 12.32 11.16 -0.27
C GLU A 84 13.59 11.87 0.19
N TYR A 85 14.71 11.68 -0.51
CA TYR A 85 15.96 12.39 -0.24
C TYR A 85 15.78 13.91 -0.35
N VAL A 86 15.15 14.39 -1.43
CA VAL A 86 14.84 15.82 -1.62
C VAL A 86 13.93 16.36 -0.50
N LYS A 87 12.92 15.60 -0.07
CA LYS A 87 12.05 16.00 1.05
C LYS A 87 12.81 16.14 2.36
N ILE A 88 13.75 15.22 2.62
CA ILE A 88 14.59 15.26 3.82
C ILE A 88 15.45 16.52 3.79
N GLU A 89 16.11 16.82 2.67
CA GLU A 89 16.93 18.03 2.51
C GLU A 89 16.08 19.30 2.68
N GLN A 90 14.92 19.38 2.06
CA GLN A 90 14.00 20.52 2.22
C GLN A 90 13.58 20.72 3.68
N LYS A 91 13.27 19.64 4.39
CA LYS A 91 12.89 19.69 5.81
C LYS A 91 14.05 20.15 6.68
N GLN A 92 15.28 19.71 6.40
CA GLN A 92 16.47 20.18 7.10
C GLN A 92 16.73 21.65 6.84
N HIS A 93 16.62 22.09 5.58
CA HIS A 93 16.77 23.49 5.20
C HIS A 93 15.74 24.41 5.88
N GLN A 94 14.46 24.01 5.89
CA GLN A 94 13.41 24.78 6.59
C GLN A 94 13.66 24.89 8.09
N LYS A 95 14.13 23.80 8.73
CA LYS A 95 14.53 23.84 10.14
C LYS A 95 15.70 24.80 10.37
N ALA A 96 16.71 24.79 9.51
CA ALA A 96 17.85 25.70 9.62
C ALA A 96 17.41 27.17 9.49
N LEU A 97 16.56 27.48 8.50
CA LEU A 97 15.98 28.81 8.33
C LEU A 97 15.18 29.27 9.55
N PHE A 98 14.39 28.36 10.14
CA PHE A 98 13.60 28.67 11.32
C PHE A 98 14.50 29.01 12.52
N VAL A 99 15.56 28.24 12.75
CA VAL A 99 16.54 28.53 13.82
C VAL A 99 17.22 29.87 13.59
N GLU A 100 17.65 30.17 12.35
CA GLU A 100 18.26 31.45 12.02
C GLU A 100 17.28 32.62 12.26
N TYR A 101 16.01 32.44 11.88
CA TYR A 101 14.96 33.42 12.14
C TYR A 101 14.76 33.66 13.64
N GLU A 102 14.72 32.61 14.46
CA GLU A 102 14.59 32.75 15.92
C GLU A 102 15.75 33.55 16.52
N VAL A 103 16.98 33.28 16.09
CA VAL A 103 18.18 34.01 16.54
C VAL A 103 18.05 35.50 16.17
N LYS A 104 17.78 35.81 14.90
CA LYS A 104 17.59 37.19 14.43
C LYS A 104 16.45 37.90 15.14
N ASN A 105 15.36 37.18 15.44
CA ASN A 105 14.23 37.76 16.16
C ASN A 105 14.59 38.08 17.61
N LYS A 106 15.33 37.19 18.29
CA LYS A 106 15.85 37.46 19.65
C LYS A 106 16.78 38.67 19.65
N GLU A 107 17.70 38.77 18.70
CA GLU A 107 18.57 39.94 18.54
C GLU A 107 17.76 41.21 18.29
N ARG A 108 16.74 41.16 17.42
CA ARG A 108 15.87 42.31 17.14
C ARG A 108 15.11 42.76 18.40
N ILE A 109 14.59 41.82 19.18
CA ILE A 109 13.91 42.11 20.45
C ILE A 109 14.89 42.70 21.46
N GLN A 110 16.10 42.13 21.59
CA GLN A 110 17.13 42.62 22.50
C GLN A 110 17.57 44.04 22.14
N ASN A 111 17.86 44.28 20.86
CA ASN A 111 18.17 45.62 20.35
C ASN A 111 17.02 46.60 20.58
N ALA A 112 15.77 46.16 20.42
CA ALA A 112 14.61 47.00 20.74
C ALA A 112 14.59 47.33 22.25
N ILE A 113 14.80 46.36 23.13
CA ILE A 113 14.82 46.52 24.60
C ILE A 113 15.93 47.48 25.07
N GLU A 114 17.10 47.44 24.43
CA GLU A 114 18.26 48.30 24.73
C GLU A 114 18.03 49.73 24.22
N ASN A 115 17.48 49.89 23.01
CA ASN A 115 17.23 51.19 22.42
C ASN A 115 15.92 51.85 22.92
N TYR A 116 15.01 51.10 23.55
CA TYR A 116 13.81 51.66 24.15
C TYR A 116 14.13 52.41 25.44
N GLY A 117 14.38 53.72 25.34
CA GLY A 117 14.69 54.59 26.48
C GLY A 117 13.56 54.74 27.51
N PHE A 118 12.32 54.42 27.16
CA PHE A 118 11.15 54.54 28.05
C PHE A 118 10.39 53.23 28.15
N ARG A 119 10.54 52.50 29.26
CA ARG A 119 9.75 51.29 29.56
C ARG A 119 8.51 51.68 30.37
N PRO A 120 7.30 51.67 29.77
CA PRO A 120 6.09 51.98 30.51
C PRO A 120 5.91 50.92 31.61
N LYS A 121 6.02 51.34 32.87
CA LYS A 121 5.65 50.51 34.02
C LYS A 121 4.14 50.55 34.19
N VAL A 122 3.43 49.83 33.33
CA VAL A 122 1.97 49.65 33.48
C VAL A 122 1.75 48.34 34.21
N GLU A 123 0.87 48.34 35.22
CA GLU A 123 0.47 47.14 35.91
C GLU A 123 -0.16 46.15 34.92
N LYS A 124 0.15 44.86 35.09
CA LYS A 124 -0.44 43.80 34.26
C LYS A 124 -1.90 43.62 34.66
N ASP A 125 -2.77 44.40 34.03
CA ASP A 125 -4.20 44.27 34.22
C ASP A 125 -4.74 43.08 33.42
N ALA A 126 -4.79 41.92 34.08
CA ALA A 126 -5.32 40.69 33.49
C ALA A 126 -6.81 40.81 33.13
N GLN A 127 -7.55 41.70 33.80
CA GLN A 127 -8.97 41.90 33.50
C GLN A 127 -9.15 42.55 32.13
N ARG A 128 -8.27 43.49 31.76
CA ARG A 128 -8.29 44.14 30.45
C ARG A 128 -8.04 43.19 29.27
N LEU A 129 -7.30 42.09 29.49
CA LEU A 129 -7.08 41.05 28.48
C LEU A 129 -8.32 40.18 28.24
N VAL A 130 -9.16 40.01 29.27
CA VAL A 130 -10.40 39.22 29.20
C VAL A 130 -11.59 40.09 28.79
N GLN A 131 -11.49 41.42 28.98
CA GLN A 131 -12.52 42.35 28.59
C GLN A 131 -12.72 42.37 27.07
N ILE A 132 -13.99 42.38 26.70
CA ILE A 132 -14.44 42.53 25.34
C ILE A 132 -13.98 43.91 24.83
N THR A 133 -13.44 43.98 23.61
CA THR A 133 -13.05 45.26 23.01
C THR A 133 -14.29 46.12 22.75
N GLU A 134 -14.15 47.45 22.88
CA GLU A 134 -15.23 48.41 22.62
C GLU A 134 -15.86 48.21 21.24
N SER A 135 -15.05 47.88 20.24
CA SER A 135 -15.50 47.54 18.88
C SER A 135 -16.43 46.33 18.83
N LEU A 136 -16.15 45.28 19.61
CA LEU A 136 -16.97 44.07 19.68
C LEU A 136 -18.25 44.35 20.49
N GLN A 137 -18.15 45.18 21.53
CA GLN A 137 -19.29 45.60 22.34
C GLN A 137 -20.27 46.46 21.55
N ILE A 138 -19.78 47.39 20.72
CA ILE A 138 -20.59 48.16 19.76
C ILE A 138 -21.29 47.21 18.79
N LYS A 139 -20.59 46.18 18.30
CA LYS A 139 -21.16 45.19 17.38
C LYS A 139 -22.29 44.34 18.00
N TYR A 140 -22.16 43.95 19.27
CA TYR A 140 -23.24 43.25 19.98
C TYR A 140 -24.47 44.14 20.20
N ASN A 141 -24.23 45.44 20.43
CA ASN A 141 -25.30 46.40 20.73
C ASN A 141 -25.97 46.98 19.47
N THR A 142 -25.30 46.94 18.32
CA THR A 142 -25.92 47.24 17.04
C THR A 142 -26.92 46.15 16.68
N LYS A 143 -28.22 46.46 16.79
CA LYS A 143 -29.29 45.66 16.17
C LYS A 143 -29.09 45.74 14.66
N LEU A 144 -28.47 44.70 14.10
CA LEU A 144 -28.37 44.52 12.65
C LEU A 144 -29.77 44.58 12.06
N ASP A 145 -30.02 45.58 11.23
CA ASP A 145 -31.29 45.70 10.53
C ASP A 145 -31.42 44.52 9.55
N LYS A 146 -32.63 44.15 9.12
CA LYS A 146 -32.81 42.97 8.23
C LYS A 146 -32.02 43.06 6.92
N ALA A 147 -31.53 44.24 6.56
CA ALA A 147 -30.63 44.50 5.43
C ALA A 147 -29.14 44.19 5.72
N ASP A 148 -28.70 44.21 6.99
CA ASP A 148 -27.32 43.93 7.39
C ASP A 148 -27.06 42.44 7.65
N LYS A 149 -28.13 41.62 7.67
CA LYS A 149 -28.03 40.17 7.50
C LYS A 149 -27.74 39.85 6.04
N VAL A 150 -26.59 40.30 5.54
CA VAL A 150 -26.03 39.72 4.33
C VAL A 150 -25.78 38.26 4.67
N GLU A 151 -26.66 37.38 4.18
CA GLU A 151 -26.39 35.94 4.18
C GLU A 151 -25.07 35.77 3.42
N LEU A 152 -23.99 35.56 4.18
CA LEU A 152 -22.65 35.34 3.65
C LEU A 152 -22.71 34.08 2.80
N SER A 153 -22.97 34.29 1.51
CA SER A 153 -23.28 33.30 0.47
C SER A 153 -24.51 32.43 0.76
N LYS A 154 -25.57 32.60 -0.03
CA LYS A 154 -26.58 31.54 -0.20
C LYS A 154 -25.93 30.36 -0.91
N VAL A 155 -25.47 29.36 -0.15
CA VAL A 155 -25.08 28.07 -0.72
C VAL A 155 -26.38 27.31 -1.02
N ASN A 156 -26.84 27.42 -2.26
CA ASN A 156 -28.07 26.76 -2.71
C ASN A 156 -27.97 25.24 -2.47
N GLY A 157 -28.99 24.68 -1.80
CA GLY A 157 -29.10 23.24 -1.55
C GLY A 157 -28.66 22.77 -0.15
N PHE A 158 -28.10 23.63 0.70
CA PHE A 158 -27.72 23.27 2.07
C PHE A 158 -28.35 24.21 3.11
N ASN A 159 -28.81 23.65 4.23
CA ASN A 159 -29.27 24.44 5.37
C ASN A 159 -28.05 24.99 6.15
N VAL A 160 -28.15 26.19 6.74
CA VAL A 160 -27.12 26.78 7.61
C VAL A 160 -26.67 25.79 8.69
N ASN A 161 -27.61 25.03 9.29
CA ASN A 161 -27.29 24.00 10.29
C ASN A 161 -26.46 22.84 9.71
N GLN A 162 -26.54 22.57 8.40
CA GLN A 162 -25.71 21.58 7.72
C GLN A 162 -24.33 22.15 7.39
N LEU A 163 -24.25 23.42 6.97
CA LEU A 163 -22.99 24.10 6.68
C LEU A 163 -22.15 24.30 7.95
N MET A 164 -22.78 24.64 9.08
CA MET A 164 -22.10 24.81 10.37
C MET A 164 -21.54 23.50 10.96
N LYS A 165 -21.90 22.33 10.40
CA LYS A 165 -21.23 21.05 10.74
C LYS A 165 -19.83 20.97 10.12
N ASP A 166 -19.59 21.63 8.99
CA ASP A 166 -18.26 21.69 8.39
C ASP A 166 -17.38 22.68 9.18
N MET A 167 -16.24 22.17 9.65
CA MET A 167 -15.25 22.95 10.38
C MET A 167 -14.71 24.11 9.54
N ARG A 168 -14.56 23.92 8.23
CA ARG A 168 -14.01 24.93 7.31
C ARG A 168 -14.99 26.10 7.16
N TYR A 169 -16.26 25.78 6.95
CA TYR A 169 -17.32 26.79 6.87
C TYR A 169 -17.44 27.55 8.19
N ARG A 170 -17.51 26.83 9.32
CA ARG A 170 -17.62 27.44 10.66
C ARG A 170 -16.44 28.36 10.99
N LEU A 171 -15.22 27.97 10.63
CA LEU A 171 -14.03 28.79 10.85
C LEU A 171 -14.04 30.03 9.95
N SER A 172 -14.38 29.86 8.68
CA SER A 172 -14.49 30.99 7.74
C SER A 172 -15.56 31.98 8.16
N THR A 173 -16.72 31.52 8.64
CA THR A 173 -17.79 32.39 9.14
C THR A 173 -17.36 33.10 10.41
N ALA A 174 -16.72 32.41 11.37
CA ALA A 174 -16.22 33.03 12.59
C ALA A 174 -15.14 34.09 12.31
N LEU A 175 -14.24 33.84 11.35
CA LEU A 175 -13.24 34.82 10.92
C LEU A 175 -13.87 36.02 10.21
N SER A 176 -14.93 35.79 9.43
CA SER A 176 -15.70 36.85 8.78
C SER A 176 -16.43 37.71 9.80
N GLU A 177 -17.10 37.08 10.76
CA GLU A 177 -17.79 37.73 11.87
C GLU A 177 -16.81 38.49 12.78
N ALA A 178 -15.59 38.01 12.98
CA ALA A 178 -14.56 38.75 13.70
C ALA A 178 -13.93 39.90 12.89
N GLY A 179 -14.25 40.04 11.60
CA GLY A 179 -13.62 41.01 10.70
C GLY A 179 -12.17 40.67 10.34
N LEU A 180 -11.73 39.44 10.63
CA LEU A 180 -10.34 38.99 10.47
C LEU A 180 -10.11 38.23 9.16
N GLN A 181 -11.17 37.88 8.43
CA GLN A 181 -11.08 37.05 7.21
C GLN A 181 -10.10 37.60 6.16
N ASN A 182 -10.02 38.92 6.00
CA ASN A 182 -9.17 39.56 4.99
C ASN A 182 -7.75 39.90 5.49
N THR A 183 -7.45 39.67 6.77
CA THR A 183 -6.11 39.88 7.34
C THR A 183 -5.16 38.78 6.88
N ASP A 184 -3.86 39.04 6.89
CA ASP A 184 -2.84 38.03 6.52
C ASP A 184 -2.92 36.81 7.45
N TYR A 185 -3.18 37.04 8.74
CA TYR A 185 -3.44 35.97 9.70
C TYR A 185 -4.69 35.14 9.33
N GLY A 186 -5.79 35.79 8.99
CA GLY A 186 -7.02 35.10 8.57
C GLY A 186 -6.82 34.25 7.31
N LYS A 187 -6.06 34.77 6.33
CA LYS A 187 -5.70 34.04 5.11
C LYS A 187 -4.81 32.84 5.40
N ASP A 188 -3.82 32.98 6.27
CA ASP A 188 -2.93 31.88 6.65
C ASP A 188 -3.69 30.78 7.38
N VAL A 189 -4.54 31.12 8.35
CA VAL A 189 -5.37 30.16 9.10
C VAL A 189 -6.27 29.36 8.16
N LEU A 190 -6.94 30.02 7.21
CA LEU A 190 -7.75 29.34 6.21
C LEU A 190 -6.89 28.44 5.31
N ARG A 191 -5.73 28.93 4.86
CA ARG A 191 -4.81 28.17 4.01
C ARG A 191 -4.30 26.89 4.69
N TYR A 192 -3.94 26.94 5.96
CA TYR A 192 -3.54 25.76 6.74
C TYR A 192 -4.66 24.71 6.87
N MET A 193 -5.92 25.15 6.93
CA MET A 193 -7.08 24.25 7.05
C MET A 193 -7.57 23.66 5.72
N PHE A 194 -7.26 24.31 4.59
CA PHE A 194 -7.63 23.81 3.25
C PHE A 194 -6.56 22.92 2.60
N ILE A 195 -5.31 22.99 3.05
CA ILE A 195 -4.18 22.23 2.48
C ILE A 195 -3.95 20.88 3.20
N ASN A 196 -4.49 20.70 4.42
CA ASN A 196 -4.62 19.39 5.06
C ASN A 196 -5.94 18.72 4.69
#